data_AF-A0A432RYJ2-F1
#
_entry.id   AF-A0A432RYJ2-F1
#
_cell.length_a   1.000
_cell.length_b   1.000
_cell.length_c   1.000
_cell.angle_alpha   90.00
_cell.angle_beta   90.00
_cell.angle_gamma   90.00
#
_symmetry.space_group_name_H-M   'P 1'
#
loop_
_entity.id
_entity.type
_entity.pdbx_description
1 polymer ?
#
loop_
_entity_poly.entity_id
_entity_poly.type
_entity_poly.pdbx_seq_one_letter_code
_entity_poly.pdbx_strand_id
1 'polypeptide(L)'
;MEKKNYKDFLRALGYRESGGRYNIENSYGYLGKYQMGESALKDAGYYRGDPTRRNDWIGEWTGKDGVWSKEDFLNNPRAQENAIREFHRKTWKYIKALGLDKYVGKTIKGIYITESGLIAGAHLLGVGSVKKF
;
A
#
# COMPACT_ATOMS: atom_id res chain seq x y z
N MET A 1 -0.41 7.41 14.99
CA MET A 1 0.51 6.29 15.30
C MET A 1 1.88 6.80 15.70
N GLU A 2 2.46 6.31 16.80
CA GLU A 2 3.84 6.63 17.17
C GLU A 2 4.84 6.10 16.12
N LYS A 3 5.93 6.83 15.85
CA LYS A 3 6.91 6.49 14.79
C LYS A 3 7.51 5.10 14.96
N LYS A 4 7.70 4.61 16.19
CA LYS A 4 8.24 3.28 16.49
C LYS A 4 7.26 2.18 16.07
N ASN A 5 5.99 2.32 16.49
CA ASN A 5 4.93 1.36 16.20
C ASN A 5 4.65 1.24 14.69
N TYR A 6 4.78 2.34 13.94
CA TYR A 6 4.59 2.31 12.49
C TYR A 6 5.70 1.56 11.74
N LYS A 7 6.96 1.67 12.19
CA LYS A 7 8.07 0.90 11.61
C LYS A 7 7.89 -0.61 11.84
N ASP A 8 7.48 -1.00 13.04
CA ASP A 8 7.20 -2.40 13.36
C ASP A 8 6.03 -2.95 12.54
N PHE A 9 4.98 -2.15 12.34
CA PHE A 9 3.89 -2.47 11.44
C PHE A 9 4.36 -2.72 10.01
N LEU A 10 5.15 -1.81 9.41
CA LEU A 10 5.68 -2.02 8.05
C LEU A 10 6.58 -3.24 7.95
N ARG A 11 7.40 -3.52 8.97
CA ARG A 11 8.22 -4.73 9.01
C ARG A 11 7.35 -5.99 8.98
N ALA A 12 6.33 -6.05 9.84
CA ALA A 12 5.41 -7.18 9.89
C ALA A 12 4.62 -7.34 8.58
N LEU A 13 4.16 -6.22 8.00
CA LEU A 13 3.44 -6.20 6.72
C LEU A 13 4.29 -6.78 5.59
N GLY A 14 5.50 -6.24 5.39
CA GLY A 14 6.39 -6.70 4.33
C GLY A 14 6.85 -8.15 4.51
N TYR A 15 7.05 -8.62 5.75
CA TYR A 15 7.35 -10.03 6.00
C TYR A 15 6.17 -10.93 5.62
N ARG A 16 4.93 -10.54 5.98
CA ARG A 16 3.72 -11.29 5.61
C ARG A 16 3.52 -11.37 4.10
N GLU A 17 3.80 -10.30 3.37
CA GLU A 17 3.49 -10.17 1.93
C GLU A 17 4.54 -10.84 1.03
N SER A 18 5.82 -10.80 1.41
CA SER A 18 6.92 -11.25 0.53
C SER A 18 8.02 -12.04 1.23
N GLY A 19 7.97 -12.17 2.55
CA GLY A 19 9.13 -12.56 3.37
C GLY A 19 10.18 -11.46 3.48
N GLY A 20 9.84 -10.21 3.16
CA GLY A 20 10.78 -9.08 3.17
C GLY A 20 11.60 -8.88 1.90
N ARG A 21 11.24 -9.55 0.79
CA ARG A 21 11.99 -9.53 -0.47
C ARG A 21 11.54 -8.36 -1.37
N TYR A 22 12.48 -7.52 -1.78
CA TYR A 22 12.19 -6.32 -2.60
C TYR A 22 12.14 -6.62 -4.11
N ASN A 23 12.84 -7.64 -4.58
CA ASN A 23 13.08 -7.92 -5.99
C ASN A 23 12.20 -9.06 -6.53
N ILE A 24 10.94 -9.14 -6.08
CA ILE A 24 10.02 -10.19 -6.50
C ILE A 24 8.77 -9.62 -7.16
N GLU A 25 8.22 -10.39 -8.09
CA GLU A 25 6.90 -10.19 -8.67
C GLU A 25 6.15 -11.51 -8.51
N ASN A 26 4.91 -11.45 -8.01
CA ASN A 26 4.08 -12.67 -7.95
C ASN A 26 3.35 -12.92 -9.27
N SER A 27 2.68 -14.07 -9.39
CA SER A 27 1.95 -14.44 -10.62
C SER A 27 0.79 -13.51 -11.01
N TYR A 28 0.39 -12.59 -10.12
CA TYR A 28 -0.63 -11.57 -10.35
C TYR A 28 -0.04 -10.17 -10.60
N GLY A 29 1.29 -10.07 -10.76
CA GLY A 29 2.00 -8.84 -11.09
C GLY A 29 2.23 -7.89 -9.91
N TYR A 30 2.02 -8.31 -8.67
CA TYR A 30 2.30 -7.45 -7.51
C TYR A 30 3.81 -7.41 -7.20
N LEU A 31 4.32 -6.21 -6.95
CA LEU A 31 5.75 -5.95 -6.89
C LEU A 31 6.29 -5.80 -5.47
N GLY A 32 7.44 -6.42 -5.27
CA GLY A 32 8.38 -6.17 -4.20
C GLY A 32 7.88 -6.49 -2.80
N LYS A 33 8.51 -5.86 -1.82
CA LYS A 33 8.38 -6.23 -0.41
C LYS A 33 6.94 -6.15 0.10
N TYR A 34 6.22 -5.16 -0.39
CA TYR A 34 4.86 -4.82 0.02
C TYR A 34 3.81 -5.28 -0.99
N GLN A 35 4.19 -6.14 -1.95
CA GLN A 35 3.32 -6.67 -2.99
C GLN A 35 2.37 -5.59 -3.54
N MET A 36 2.92 -4.47 -3.99
CA MET A 36 2.13 -3.32 -4.45
C MET A 36 1.71 -3.52 -5.90
N GLY A 37 0.43 -3.28 -6.19
CA GLY A 37 -0.13 -3.30 -7.54
C GLY A 37 -0.18 -1.90 -8.15
N GLU A 38 -0.61 -1.80 -9.40
CA GLU A 38 -0.64 -0.53 -10.14
C GLU A 38 -1.50 0.53 -9.47
N SER A 39 -2.68 0.17 -8.95
CA SER A 39 -3.55 1.13 -8.26
C SER A 39 -2.87 1.74 -7.03
N ALA A 40 -2.11 0.93 -6.28
CA ALA A 40 -1.39 1.40 -5.11
C ALA A 40 -0.23 2.30 -5.51
N LEU A 41 0.50 1.97 -6.59
CA LEU A 41 1.59 2.80 -7.11
C LEU A 41 1.08 4.08 -7.81
N LYS A 42 -0.13 4.06 -8.37
CA LYS A 42 -0.86 5.26 -8.82
C LYS A 42 -1.14 6.19 -7.65
N ASP A 43 -1.73 5.69 -6.58
CA ASP A 43 -2.01 6.48 -5.36
C ASP A 43 -0.73 6.98 -4.66
N ALA A 44 0.36 6.21 -4.72
CA ALA A 44 1.67 6.61 -4.21
C ALA A 44 2.42 7.59 -5.13
N GLY A 45 1.95 7.79 -6.37
CA GLY A 45 2.50 8.71 -7.36
C GLY A 45 3.73 8.19 -8.13
N TYR A 46 3.94 6.88 -8.20
CA TYR A 46 5.01 6.24 -8.97
C TYR A 46 4.56 5.82 -10.38
N TYR A 47 3.25 5.67 -10.58
CA TYR A 47 2.68 5.17 -11.82
C TYR A 47 1.52 6.05 -12.27
N ARG A 48 1.44 6.37 -13.56
CA ARG A 48 0.33 7.15 -14.15
C ARG A 48 -0.78 6.23 -14.62
N GLY A 49 -0.41 5.07 -15.17
CA GLY A 49 -1.34 4.05 -15.63
C GLY A 49 -1.26 3.72 -17.10
N ASP A 50 -2.16 2.83 -17.47
CA ASP A 50 -2.44 2.29 -18.80
C ASP A 50 -3.95 2.05 -18.92
N PRO A 51 -4.46 1.74 -20.12
CA PRO A 51 -5.88 1.43 -20.33
C PRO A 51 -6.34 0.09 -19.74
N THR A 52 -5.46 -0.69 -19.09
CA THR A 52 -5.82 -1.99 -18.53
C THR A 52 -6.24 -1.88 -17.06
N ARG A 53 -6.77 -2.99 -16.54
CA ARG A 53 -7.08 -3.15 -15.11
C ARG A 53 -6.19 -4.21 -14.46
N ARG A 54 -5.11 -4.62 -15.13
CA ARG A 54 -4.20 -5.66 -14.68
C ARG A 54 -2.99 -5.00 -14.00
N ASN A 55 -2.17 -5.77 -13.31
CA ASN A 55 -0.84 -5.32 -12.90
C ASN A 55 0.16 -5.84 -13.95
N ASP A 56 0.09 -5.29 -15.16
CA ASP A 56 0.96 -5.73 -16.27
C ASP A 56 2.08 -4.74 -16.57
N TRP A 57 2.04 -3.55 -15.95
CA TRP A 57 3.12 -2.56 -15.94
C TRP A 57 3.49 -2.03 -17.33
N ILE A 58 2.54 -2.05 -18.28
CA ILE A 58 2.76 -1.62 -19.67
C ILE A 58 2.58 -0.12 -19.91
N GLY A 59 2.15 0.60 -18.89
CA GLY A 59 1.88 2.03 -18.89
C GLY A 59 3.06 2.88 -18.45
N GLU A 60 2.74 4.11 -18.03
CA GLU A 60 3.75 5.14 -17.81
C GLU A 60 4.13 5.28 -16.32
N TRP A 61 5.43 5.21 -16.04
CA TRP A 61 6.03 5.51 -14.74
C TRP A 61 6.33 7.01 -14.61
N THR A 62 6.30 7.55 -13.39
CA THR A 62 6.42 9.00 -13.18
C THR A 62 7.86 9.52 -13.09
N GLY A 63 8.85 8.64 -12.88
CA GLY A 63 10.23 9.02 -12.58
C GLY A 63 10.48 9.34 -11.10
N LYS A 64 9.46 9.26 -10.25
CA LYS A 64 9.57 9.57 -8.82
C LYS A 64 10.60 8.67 -8.15
N ASP A 65 11.46 9.27 -7.31
CA ASP A 65 12.61 8.61 -6.66
C ASP A 65 13.54 7.84 -7.62
N GLY A 66 13.60 8.26 -8.89
CA GLY A 66 14.42 7.62 -9.92
C GLY A 66 13.79 6.34 -10.49
N VAL A 67 12.49 6.11 -10.29
CA VAL A 67 11.78 4.94 -10.81
C VAL A 67 11.11 5.28 -12.14
N TRP A 68 11.70 4.81 -13.25
CA TRP A 68 11.18 4.98 -14.61
C TRP A 68 10.64 3.69 -15.21
N SER A 69 10.81 2.56 -14.53
CA SER A 69 10.39 1.25 -14.97
C SER A 69 10.09 0.32 -13.79
N LYS A 70 9.45 -0.82 -14.09
CA LYS A 70 9.25 -1.93 -13.14
C LYS A 70 10.58 -2.40 -12.54
N GLU A 71 11.60 -2.53 -13.38
CA GLU A 71 12.93 -2.99 -12.98
C GLU A 71 13.58 -1.99 -12.00
N ASP A 72 13.46 -0.69 -12.26
CA ASP A 72 13.95 0.34 -11.32
C ASP A 72 13.24 0.22 -9.97
N PHE A 73 11.92 -0.04 -9.97
CA PHE A 73 11.16 -0.18 -8.73
C PHE A 73 11.60 -1.41 -7.92
N LEU A 74 11.74 -2.57 -8.57
CA LEU A 74 12.15 -3.82 -7.93
C LEU A 74 13.59 -3.76 -7.39
N ASN A 75 14.47 -3.01 -8.05
CA ASN A 75 15.87 -2.83 -7.63
C ASN A 75 16.08 -1.65 -6.67
N ASN A 76 15.03 -0.94 -6.26
CA ASN A 76 15.13 0.23 -5.39
C ASN A 76 14.33 0.05 -4.08
N PRO A 77 14.92 -0.60 -3.05
CA PRO A 77 14.28 -0.78 -1.75
C PRO A 77 13.80 0.54 -1.11
N ARG A 78 14.56 1.64 -1.30
CA ARG A 78 14.18 2.96 -0.78
C ARG A 78 12.91 3.48 -1.43
N ALA A 79 12.75 3.32 -2.74
CA ALA A 79 11.53 3.70 -3.44
C ALA A 79 10.33 2.87 -2.96
N GLN A 80 10.49 1.57 -2.71
CA GLN A 80 9.39 0.74 -2.18
C GLN A 80 8.98 1.17 -0.77
N GLU A 81 9.94 1.51 0.09
CA GLU A 81 9.68 2.06 1.42
C GLU A 81 8.94 3.42 1.33
N ASN A 82 9.33 4.29 0.41
CA ASN A 82 8.64 5.56 0.20
C ASN A 82 7.22 5.34 -0.37
N ALA A 83 7.07 4.45 -1.35
CA ALA A 83 5.81 4.15 -1.99
C ALA A 83 4.74 3.66 -0.99
N ILE A 84 5.08 2.72 -0.11
CA ILE A 84 4.12 2.21 0.88
C ILE A 84 3.69 3.30 1.87
N ARG A 85 4.59 4.21 2.23
CA ARG A 85 4.29 5.34 3.11
C ARG A 85 3.37 6.36 2.44
N GLU A 86 3.62 6.68 1.18
CA GLU A 86 2.78 7.57 0.40
C GLU A 86 1.39 6.98 0.17
N PHE A 87 1.34 5.69 -0.16
CA PHE A 87 0.08 4.96 -0.26
C PHE A 87 -0.70 5.02 1.05
N HIS A 88 -0.13 4.60 2.18
CA HIS A 88 -0.81 4.65 3.48
C HIS A 88 -1.24 6.07 3.87
N ARG A 89 -0.46 7.10 3.54
CA ARG A 89 -0.86 8.51 3.76
C ARG A 89 -2.07 8.88 2.93
N LYS A 90 -2.13 8.47 1.66
CA LYS A 90 -3.28 8.68 0.76
C LYS A 90 -4.50 7.90 1.26
N THR A 91 -4.33 6.64 1.62
CA THR A 91 -5.35 5.78 2.22
C THR A 91 -5.93 6.40 3.48
N TRP A 92 -5.10 6.92 4.38
CA TRP A 92 -5.57 7.57 5.61
C TRP A 92 -6.40 8.83 5.32
N LYS A 93 -6.07 9.59 4.28
CA LYS A 93 -6.92 10.71 3.83
C LYS A 93 -8.31 10.22 3.39
N TYR A 94 -8.38 9.12 2.64
CA TYR A 94 -9.65 8.54 2.24
C TYR A 94 -10.45 7.99 3.43
N ILE A 95 -9.80 7.32 4.38
CA ILE A 95 -10.42 6.83 5.62
C ILE A 95 -11.09 7.98 6.38
N LYS A 96 -10.39 9.11 6.54
CA LYS A 96 -10.94 10.31 7.19
C LYS A 96 -12.07 10.95 6.38
N ALA A 97 -11.91 11.06 5.05
CA ALA A 97 -12.95 11.61 4.19
C ALA A 97 -14.26 10.78 4.23
N LEU A 98 -14.16 9.47 4.48
CA LEU A 98 -15.29 8.57 4.66
C LEU A 98 -15.81 8.52 6.12
N GLY A 99 -15.17 9.24 7.04
CA GLY A 99 -15.51 9.26 8.47
C GLY A 99 -15.30 7.92 9.16
N LEU A 100 -14.38 7.08 8.67
CA LEU A 100 -14.09 5.77 9.25
C LEU A 100 -13.12 5.85 10.43
N ASP A 101 -12.35 6.93 10.53
CA ASP A 101 -11.45 7.21 11.65
C ASP A 101 -12.19 7.33 12.99
N LYS A 102 -13.48 7.71 12.99
CA LYS A 102 -14.34 7.75 14.19
C LYS A 102 -14.52 6.40 14.88
N TYR A 103 -14.12 5.30 14.23
CA TYR A 103 -14.16 3.94 14.79
C TYR A 103 -12.86 3.54 15.48
N VAL A 104 -11.76 4.28 15.30
CA VAL A 104 -10.50 4.01 15.99
C VAL A 104 -10.71 4.07 17.51
N GLY A 105 -10.16 3.07 18.22
CA GLY A 105 -10.31 2.92 19.66
C GLY A 105 -11.60 2.25 20.11
N LYS A 106 -12.51 1.90 19.18
CA LYS A 106 -13.73 1.15 19.48
C LYS A 106 -13.54 -0.33 19.22
N THR A 107 -14.35 -1.16 19.87
CA THR A 107 -14.50 -2.57 19.56
C THR A 107 -15.77 -2.78 18.74
N ILE A 108 -15.65 -3.34 17.54
CA ILE A 108 -16.77 -3.63 16.64
C ILE A 108 -16.76 -5.12 16.34
N LYS A 109 -17.88 -5.82 16.61
CA LYS A 109 -18.00 -7.27 16.42
C LYS A 109 -16.83 -8.07 17.07
N GLY A 110 -16.40 -7.63 18.25
CA GLY A 110 -15.29 -8.26 19.00
C GLY A 110 -13.88 -7.87 18.55
N ILE A 111 -13.72 -7.03 17.52
CA ILE A 111 -12.41 -6.60 17.00
C ILE A 111 -12.11 -5.19 17.48
N TYR A 112 -10.97 -5.00 18.14
CA TYR A 112 -10.46 -3.67 18.52
C TYR A 112 -9.89 -2.95 17.30
N ILE A 113 -10.46 -1.79 16.97
CA ILE A 113 -10.12 -1.04 15.76
C ILE A 113 -8.93 -0.11 16.02
N THR A 114 -7.86 -0.31 15.25
CA THR A 114 -6.64 0.53 15.27
C THR A 114 -6.46 1.27 13.94
N GLU A 115 -5.67 2.34 13.94
CA GLU A 115 -5.28 3.03 12.70
C GLU A 115 -4.60 2.08 11.70
N SER A 116 -3.67 1.25 12.17
CA SER A 116 -2.97 0.25 11.36
C SER A 116 -3.93 -0.82 10.84
N GLY A 117 -4.94 -1.24 11.62
CA GLY A 117 -5.96 -2.18 11.19
C GLY A 117 -6.81 -1.64 10.04
N LEU A 118 -7.25 -0.38 10.12
CA LEU A 118 -8.00 0.26 9.03
C LEU A 118 -7.14 0.41 7.77
N ILE A 119 -5.88 0.83 7.92
CA ILE A 119 -4.94 0.95 6.79
C ILE A 119 -4.67 -0.42 6.16
N ALA A 120 -4.44 -1.47 6.96
CA ALA A 120 -4.21 -2.82 6.46
C ALA A 120 -5.44 -3.39 5.75
N GLY A 121 -6.65 -3.15 6.26
CA GLY A 121 -7.89 -3.54 5.59
C GLY A 121 -8.05 -2.81 4.25
N ALA A 122 -7.72 -1.51 4.20
CA ALA A 122 -7.80 -0.73 2.98
C ALA A 122 -6.70 -1.08 1.96
N HIS A 123 -5.53 -1.51 2.44
CA HIS A 123 -4.46 -2.05 1.61
C HIS A 123 -4.91 -3.34 0.90
N LEU A 124 -5.61 -4.24 1.61
CA LEU A 124 -6.04 -5.53 1.07
C LEU A 124 -7.27 -5.44 0.16
N LEU A 125 -8.26 -4.63 0.53
CA LEU A 125 -9.59 -4.65 -0.10
C LEU A 125 -9.93 -3.37 -0.87
N GLY A 126 -9.06 -2.37 -0.80
CA GLY A 126 -9.39 -0.99 -1.15
C GLY A 126 -10.25 -0.32 -0.08
N VAL A 127 -10.14 1.01 0.03
CA VAL A 127 -10.83 1.78 1.09
C VAL A 127 -12.36 1.68 1.01
N GLY A 128 -12.93 1.53 -0.19
CA GLY A 128 -14.38 1.38 -0.38
C GLY A 128 -14.95 0.08 0.17
N SER A 129 -14.15 -0.98 0.23
CA SER A 129 -14.56 -2.27 0.80
C SER A 129 -14.51 -2.25 2.33
N VAL A 130 -13.58 -1.52 2.94
CA VAL A 130 -13.49 -1.36 4.41
C VAL A 130 -14.76 -0.71 4.97
N LYS A 131 -15.37 0.23 4.24
CA LYS A 131 -16.63 0.88 4.66
C LYS A 131 -17.81 -0.08 4.80
N LYS A 132 -17.80 -1.22 4.08
CA LYS A 132 -18.93 -2.17 4.04
C LYS A 132 -18.94 -3.17 5.21
N PHE A 133 -17.84 -3.26 5.97
CA PHE A 133 -17.65 -4.22 7.05
C PHE A 133 -18.15 -3.67 8.41
#